data_AF-A0A8X6UGU0-F1
#
_entry.id   AF-A0A8X6UGU0-F1
#
_cell.length_a   1.000
_cell.length_b   1.000
_cell.length_c   1.000
_cell.angle_alpha   90.00
_cell.angle_beta   90.00
_cell.angle_gamma   90.00
#
_symmetry.space_group_name_H-M   'P 1'
#
loop_
_entity.id
_entity.type
_entity.pdbx_description
1 polymer ?
#
loop_
_entity_poly.entity_id
_entity_poly.type
_entity_poly.pdbx_seq_one_letter_code
_entity_poly.pdbx_strand_id
1 'polypeptide(L)' 'ERIDDCEKFTAMVSQTIDFDAIQNREFVVKAEYDETLSDLQKHMSKYKSKIDEELDR' A
#
# COMPACT_ATOMS: atom_id res chain seq x y z
N GLU A 1 20.66 5.03 23.63
CA GLU A 1 20.46 5.21 22.18
C GLU A 1 19.91 6.61 21.97
N ARG A 2 20.49 7.39 21.05
CA ARG A 2 20.01 8.75 20.77
C ARG A 2 18.84 8.64 19.80
N ILE A 3 17.83 9.50 19.94
CA ILE A 3 16.68 9.57 19.02
C ILE A 3 17.16 9.72 17.55
N ASP A 4 18.29 10.42 17.37
CA ASP A 4 19.02 10.60 16.11
C ASP A 4 19.37 9.26 15.41
N ASP A 5 19.57 8.17 16.16
CA ASP A 5 19.97 6.86 15.62
C ASP A 5 18.81 6.17 14.86
N CYS A 6 17.56 6.56 15.13
CA CYS A 6 16.36 5.97 14.54
C CYS A 6 15.81 6.76 13.34
N GLU A 7 16.39 7.91 12.97
CA GLU A 7 15.85 8.77 11.91
C GLU A 7 15.71 8.04 10.57
N LYS A 8 16.74 7.28 10.18
CA LYS A 8 16.73 6.49 8.93
C LYS A 8 15.67 5.39 8.97
N PHE A 9 15.48 4.77 10.13
CA PHE A 9 14.46 3.75 10.32
C PHE A 9 13.06 4.36 10.19
N THR A 10 12.80 5.47 10.88
CA THR A 10 11.53 6.19 10.79
C THR A 10 11.24 6.66 9.37
N ALA A 11 12.25 7.15 8.64
CA ALA A 11 12.12 7.54 7.24
C ALA A 11 11.75 6.35 6.35
N MET A 12 12.44 5.21 6.50
CA MET A 12 12.16 3.98 5.75
C MET A 12 10.72 3.50 6.00
N VAL A 13 10.31 3.41 7.27
CA VAL A 13 8.95 2.99 7.64
C VAL A 13 7.92 3.94 7.06
N SER A 14 8.16 5.25 7.12
CA SER A 14 7.21 6.25 6.62
C SER A 14 7.00 6.19 5.10
N GLN A 15 8.05 5.82 4.36
CA GLN A 15 8.01 5.68 2.90
C GLN A 15 7.42 4.35 2.45
N THR A 16 7.56 3.28 3.25
CA THR A 16 7.21 1.92 2.85
C THR A 16 5.86 1.44 3.38
N ILE A 17 5.49 1.79 4.62
CA ILE A 17 4.32 1.23 5.29
C ILE A 17 3.08 2.07 5.02
N ASP A 18 1.98 1.41 4.68
CA ASP A 18 0.66 2.02 4.54
C ASP A 18 0.03 2.20 5.93
N PHE A 19 0.00 3.43 6.43
CA PHE A 19 -0.60 3.75 7.72
C PHE A 19 -2.13 3.79 7.70
N ASP A 20 -2.76 3.90 6.52
CA ASP A 20 -4.22 3.87 6.40
C ASP A 20 -4.73 2.45 6.63
N ALA A 21 -4.02 1.45 6.10
CA ALA A 21 -4.31 0.03 6.32
C ALA A 21 -4.20 -0.40 7.80
N ILE A 22 -3.38 0.29 8.60
CA ILE A 22 -3.24 -0.01 10.04
C ILE A 22 -4.56 0.19 10.79
N GLN A 23 -5.43 1.09 10.32
CA GLN A 23 -6.77 1.26 10.90
C GLN A 23 -7.60 -0.03 10.81
N ASN A 24 -7.35 -0.85 9.79
CA ASN A 24 -7.95 -2.15 9.59
C ASN A 24 -7.18 -3.30 10.27
N ARG A 25 -6.16 -2.98 11.08
CA ARG A 25 -5.20 -3.93 11.69
C ARG A 25 -4.37 -4.69 10.64
N GLU A 26 -4.16 -4.07 9.47
CA GLU A 26 -3.34 -4.62 8.40
C GLU A 26 -1.99 -3.88 8.35
N PHE A 27 -0.93 -4.63 8.05
CA PHE A 27 0.44 -4.10 7.96
C PHE A 27 0.99 -4.44 6.59
N VAL A 28 0.83 -3.52 5.65
CA VAL A 28 1.17 -3.73 4.24
C VAL A 28 2.07 -2.63 3.71
N VAL A 29 2.72 -2.90 2.59
CA VAL A 29 3.56 -1.95 1.87
C VAL A 29 2.68 -1.05 1.02
N LYS A 30 2.95 0.26 1.03
CA LYS A 30 2.34 1.23 0.11
C LYS A 30 2.58 0.80 -1.33
N ALA A 31 1.51 0.73 -2.12
CA ALA A 31 1.64 0.35 -3.52
C ALA A 31 2.49 1.36 -4.31
N GLU A 32 2.55 2.64 -3.93
CA GLU A 32 3.39 3.63 -4.62
C GLU A 32 4.89 3.51 -4.31
N TYR A 33 5.27 2.70 -3.31
CA TYR A 33 6.68 2.52 -2.97
C TYR A 33 7.44 1.72 -4.05
N ASP A 34 6.77 0.79 -4.73
CA ASP A 34 7.34 -0.04 -5.79
C ASP A 34 6.46 0.00 -7.05
N GLU A 35 7.06 0.27 -8.19
CA GLU A 35 6.34 0.41 -9.47
C GLU A 35 5.54 -0.85 -9.83
N THR A 36 6.08 -2.03 -9.53
CA THR A 36 5.43 -3.32 -9.80
C THR A 36 4.19 -3.47 -8.93
N LEU A 37 4.27 -3.12 -7.65
CA LEU A 37 3.12 -3.14 -6.74
C LEU A 37 2.03 -2.17 -7.20
N SER A 38 2.42 -0.96 -7.63
CA SER A 38 1.48 0.03 -8.17
C SER A 38 0.75 -0.51 -9.40
N ASP A 39 1.46 -1.14 -10.33
CA ASP A 39 0.86 -1.68 -11.55
C ASP A 39 -0.05 -2.89 -11.28
N LEU A 40 0.33 -3.76 -10.34
CA LEU A 40 -0.53 -4.86 -9.88
C LEU A 40 -1.83 -4.34 -9.25
N GLN A 41 -1.75 -3.31 -8.41
CA GLN A 41 -2.94 -2.70 -7.79
C GLN A 41 -3.89 -2.11 -8.84
N LYS A 42 -3.36 -1.46 -9.89
CA LYS A 42 -4.17 -0.96 -11.02
C LYS A 42 -4.85 -2.10 -11.77
N HIS A 43 -4.13 -3.18 -12.05
CA HIS A 43 -4.71 -4.36 -12.72
C HIS A 43 -5.82 -5.00 -11.88
N MET A 44 -5.58 -5.21 -10.58
CA MET A 44 -6.60 -5.73 -9.67
C MET A 44 -7.84 -4.85 -9.63
N SER A 45 -7.66 -3.53 -9.54
CA SER A 45 -8.77 -2.56 -9.53
C SER A 45 -9.58 -2.63 -10.82
N LYS A 46 -8.90 -2.69 -11.98
CA LYS A 46 -9.53 -2.83 -13.29
C LYS A 46 -10.32 -4.13 -13.42
N TYR A 47 -9.78 -5.24 -12.94
CA TYR A 47 -10.50 -6.52 -12.98
C TYR A 47 -11.69 -6.54 -12.05
N LYS A 48 -11.55 -5.96 -10.85
CA LYS A 48 -12.66 -5.81 -9.91
C LYS A 48 -13.82 -5.02 -10.54
N SER A 49 -13.54 -3.85 -11.14
CA SER A 49 -14.57 -3.06 -11.83
C SER A 49 -15.25 -3.84 -12.94
N LYS A 50 -14.51 -4.62 -13.73
CA LYS A 50 -15.10 -5.48 -14.77
C LYS A 50 -16.00 -6.59 -14.21
N ILE A 51 -15.62 -7.18 -13.08
CA ILE A 51 -16.44 -8.19 -12.40
C ILE A 51 -17.73 -7.54 -11.90
N ASP A 52 -17.63 -6.39 -11.24
CA ASP A 52 -18.77 -5.66 -10.71
C ASP A 52 -19.74 -5.25 -11.85
N GLU A 53 -19.21 -4.75 -12.99
CA GLU A 53 -20.00 -4.41 -14.19
C GLU A 53 -20.78 -5.58 -14.80
N GLU A 54 -20.21 -6.80 -14.79
CA GLU A 54 -20.88 -7.99 -15.30
C GLU A 54 -21.88 -8.58 -14.29
N LEU A 55 -21.71 -8.32 -12.99
CA LEU A 55 -22.66 -8.74 -11.94
C LEU A 55 -23.89 -7.83 -11.83
N ASP A 56 -23.73 -6.55 -12.15
CA ASP A 56 -24.83 -5.56 -12.15
C ASP A 56 -25.70 -5.60 -13.42
N ARG A 57 -25.42 -6.51 -14.36
CA ARG A 57 -26.22 -6.80 -15.57
C ARG A 57 -27.22 -7.93 -15.35
#